data_AF-A0A0R2HAQ7-F1
#
_entry.id   AF-A0A0R2HAQ7-F1
#
_cell.length_a   1.000
_cell.length_b   1.000
_cell.length_c   1.000
_cell.angle_alpha   90.00
_cell.angle_beta   90.00
_cell.angle_gamma   90.00
#
_symmetry.space_group_name_H-M   'P 1'
#
loop_
_entity.id
_entity.type
_entity.pdbx_description
1 polymer ?
#
loop_
_entity_poly.entity_id
_entity_poly.type
_entity_poly.pdbx_seq_one_letter_code
_entity_poly.pdbx_strand_id
1 'polypeptide(L)'
;MKKYLIVILSMLMMTLSMNNVNALSYKYKKIDYTYHYRGRTFTKYYTKVLVKGHSKRIKKIRAYLKKIDKRDQTKVNKSMSNAEFRQDSYDWWDKSNVRVTKNTKSIFSICRTNDSHFGGVANRYYYGYTFNKKGKLLKLFDVTKGKKACVLVSIKNALLKEGINGSSIRNYISHPNKIQFYVNGHKVYVCIASYEVDQGTRPIKFALKSKY
;
A
#
# COMPACT_ATOMS: atom_id res chain seq x y z
N MET A 1 -31.79 -33.67 25.29
CA MET A 1 -30.51 -32.95 25.07
C MET A 1 -30.29 -32.41 23.65
N LYS A 2 -30.79 -33.04 22.56
CA LYS A 2 -30.53 -32.58 21.17
C LYS A 2 -31.19 -31.23 20.76
N LYS A 3 -32.31 -30.82 21.38
CA LYS A 3 -33.02 -29.57 21.02
C LYS A 3 -32.28 -28.29 21.45
N TYR A 4 -31.57 -28.31 22.57
CA TYR A 4 -30.82 -27.13 23.07
C TYR A 4 -29.52 -26.88 22.29
N LEU A 5 -28.90 -27.93 21.76
CA LEU A 5 -27.66 -27.82 20.98
C LEU A 5 -27.85 -27.05 19.67
N ILE A 6 -29.00 -27.24 19.00
CA ILE A 6 -29.35 -26.57 17.73
C ILE A 6 -29.61 -25.07 17.96
N VAL A 7 -30.27 -24.70 19.05
CA VAL A 7 -30.53 -23.30 19.40
C VAL A 7 -29.23 -22.57 19.72
N ILE A 8 -28.31 -23.20 20.47
CA ILE A 8 -27.00 -22.61 20.78
C ILE A 8 -26.15 -22.44 19.51
N LEU A 9 -26.16 -23.40 18.58
CA LEU A 9 -25.43 -23.28 17.31
C LEU A 9 -25.96 -22.14 16.43
N SER A 10 -27.28 -21.95 16.40
CA SER A 10 -27.91 -20.87 15.63
C SER A 10 -27.64 -19.47 16.20
N MET A 11 -27.61 -19.32 17.54
CA MET A 11 -27.18 -18.08 18.21
C MET A 11 -25.69 -17.79 18.02
N LEU A 12 -24.84 -18.84 18.02
CA LEU A 12 -23.40 -18.69 17.76
C LEU A 12 -23.13 -18.26 16.30
N MET A 13 -23.89 -18.81 15.35
CA MET A 13 -23.83 -18.41 13.93
C MET A 13 -24.36 -16.99 13.69
N MET A 14 -25.40 -16.56 14.42
CA MET A 14 -25.90 -15.17 14.36
C MET A 14 -24.88 -14.18 14.95
N THR A 15 -24.20 -14.52 16.04
CA THR A 15 -23.15 -13.67 16.63
C THR A 15 -21.85 -13.63 15.81
N LEU A 16 -21.49 -14.73 15.13
CA LEU A 16 -20.40 -14.76 14.14
C LEU A 16 -20.76 -13.96 12.86
N SER A 17 -22.03 -13.98 12.43
CA SER A 17 -22.54 -13.19 11.31
C SER A 17 -22.59 -11.68 11.62
N MET A 18 -22.89 -11.31 12.87
CA MET A 18 -22.95 -9.90 13.31
C MET A 18 -21.59 -9.20 13.44
N ASN A 19 -20.47 -9.93 13.39
CA ASN A 19 -19.13 -9.34 13.40
C ASN A 19 -18.62 -8.91 12.02
N ASN A 20 -19.39 -9.13 10.94
CA ASN A 20 -19.04 -8.69 9.57
C ASN A 20 -19.80 -7.43 9.10
N VAL A 21 -20.25 -6.59 10.05
CA VAL A 21 -21.07 -5.42 9.75
C VAL A 21 -20.19 -4.21 9.34
N ASN A 22 -20.01 -4.06 8.02
CA ASN A 22 -19.50 -2.89 7.23
C ASN A 22 -18.05 -2.90 6.71
N ALA A 23 -17.49 -4.06 6.37
CA ALA A 23 -16.34 -4.10 5.46
C ALA A 23 -16.74 -3.67 4.03
N LEU A 24 -15.87 -2.98 3.29
CA LEU A 24 -16.14 -2.65 1.90
C LEU A 24 -15.99 -3.90 1.02
N SER A 25 -16.90 -4.11 0.07
CA SER A 25 -16.70 -5.13 -0.97
C SER A 25 -15.71 -4.62 -2.02
N TYR A 26 -14.76 -5.45 -2.44
CA TYR A 26 -13.78 -5.11 -3.46
C TYR A 26 -13.36 -6.33 -4.28
N LYS A 27 -12.78 -6.09 -5.47
CA LYS A 27 -12.09 -7.10 -6.26
C LYS A 27 -10.76 -6.56 -6.77
N TYR A 28 -9.82 -7.46 -7.07
CA TYR A 28 -8.60 -7.09 -7.76
C TYR A 28 -8.79 -7.21 -9.28
N LYS A 29 -8.08 -6.38 -10.04
CA LYS A 29 -7.94 -6.54 -11.50
C LYS A 29 -6.48 -6.31 -11.87
N LYS A 30 -5.80 -7.33 -12.40
CA LYS A 30 -4.49 -7.18 -13.02
C LYS A 30 -4.68 -6.53 -14.39
N ILE A 31 -3.86 -5.53 -14.69
CA ILE A 31 -3.71 -4.98 -16.04
C ILE A 31 -2.28 -5.30 -16.46
N ASP A 32 -2.17 -6.11 -17.52
CA ASP A 32 -0.91 -6.63 -18.02
C ASP A 32 -0.60 -5.99 -19.38
N TYR A 33 0.62 -5.49 -19.51
CA TYR A 33 1.20 -4.93 -20.74
C TYR A 33 2.51 -5.64 -21.04
N THR A 34 2.66 -6.88 -20.58
CA THR A 34 3.84 -7.69 -20.89
C THR A 34 3.85 -8.00 -22.38
N TYR A 35 4.98 -7.75 -23.04
CA TYR A 35 5.17 -8.07 -24.45
C TYR A 35 6.59 -8.57 -24.71
N HIS A 36 6.75 -9.25 -25.85
CA HIS A 36 8.03 -9.75 -26.31
C HIS A 36 8.50 -8.95 -27.52
N TYR A 37 9.77 -8.55 -27.53
CA TYR A 37 10.36 -7.82 -28.66
C TYR A 37 11.84 -8.21 -28.80
N ARG A 38 12.25 -8.58 -30.02
CA ARG A 38 13.62 -9.00 -30.36
C ARG A 38 14.22 -10.05 -29.41
N GLY A 39 13.44 -11.09 -29.08
CA GLY A 39 13.87 -12.18 -28.20
C GLY A 39 13.90 -11.86 -26.71
N ARG A 40 13.35 -10.71 -26.29
CA ARG A 40 13.37 -10.23 -24.89
C ARG A 40 11.97 -10.09 -24.32
N THR A 41 11.84 -10.18 -22.99
CA THR A 41 10.56 -10.00 -22.30
C THR A 41 10.52 -8.67 -21.56
N PHE A 42 9.57 -7.83 -21.92
CA PHE A 42 9.28 -6.58 -21.22
C PHE A 42 8.07 -6.79 -20.32
N THR A 43 8.28 -7.09 -19.04
CA THR A 43 7.19 -7.37 -18.09
C THR A 43 6.69 -6.09 -17.43
N LYS A 44 5.51 -5.62 -17.82
CA LYS A 44 4.88 -4.45 -17.20
C LYS A 44 3.46 -4.80 -16.79
N TYR A 45 3.18 -4.83 -15.49
CA TYR A 45 1.80 -4.99 -15.03
C TYR A 45 1.53 -4.19 -13.76
N TYR A 46 0.25 -3.88 -13.54
CA TYR A 46 -0.20 -3.34 -12.26
C TYR A 46 -1.57 -3.89 -11.86
N THR A 47 -1.75 -4.08 -10.56
CA THR A 47 -3.01 -4.58 -9.97
C THR A 47 -3.83 -3.43 -9.40
N LYS A 48 -5.08 -3.29 -9.83
CA LYS A 48 -6.05 -2.31 -9.32
C LYS A 48 -6.93 -2.91 -8.24
N VAL A 49 -7.38 -2.08 -7.29
CA VAL A 49 -8.43 -2.42 -6.33
C VAL A 49 -9.74 -1.74 -6.73
N LEU A 50 -10.74 -2.55 -7.06
CA LEU A 50 -12.05 -2.09 -7.50
C LEU A 50 -13.04 -2.22 -6.35
N VAL A 51 -13.27 -1.12 -5.62
CA VAL A 51 -14.26 -1.05 -4.53
C VAL A 51 -15.67 -0.97 -5.13
N LYS A 52 -16.57 -1.84 -4.68
CA LYS A 52 -17.96 -1.95 -5.16
C LYS A 52 -18.93 -1.08 -4.34
N GLY A 53 -20.04 -0.67 -4.97
CA GLY A 53 -21.14 0.07 -4.35
C GLY A 53 -21.21 1.56 -4.69
N HIS A 54 -22.24 2.25 -4.16
CA HIS A 54 -22.64 3.59 -4.62
C HIS A 54 -22.60 4.69 -3.53
N SER A 55 -22.19 4.37 -2.30
CA SER A 55 -22.16 5.34 -1.20
C SER A 55 -21.18 6.50 -1.44
N LYS A 56 -21.40 7.64 -0.77
CA LYS A 56 -20.50 8.80 -0.82
C LYS A 56 -19.06 8.44 -0.41
N ARG A 57 -18.89 7.54 0.58
CA ARG A 57 -17.59 6.97 0.99
C ARG A 57 -16.91 6.26 -0.18
N ILE A 58 -17.62 5.35 -0.84
CA ILE A 58 -17.09 4.54 -1.95
C ILE A 58 -16.74 5.43 -3.15
N LYS A 59 -17.59 6.40 -3.50
CA LYS A 59 -17.32 7.37 -4.57
C LYS A 59 -16.00 8.12 -4.33
N LYS A 60 -15.74 8.59 -3.11
CA LYS A 60 -14.48 9.26 -2.75
C LYS A 60 -13.25 8.35 -2.84
N ILE A 61 -13.35 7.12 -2.33
CA ILE A 61 -12.26 6.15 -2.39
C ILE A 61 -11.94 5.83 -3.86
N ARG A 62 -12.95 5.47 -4.68
CA ARG A 62 -12.77 5.18 -6.10
C ARG A 62 -12.15 6.35 -6.87
N ALA A 63 -12.59 7.58 -6.60
CA ALA A 63 -12.02 8.77 -7.23
C ALA A 63 -10.51 8.91 -6.94
N TYR A 64 -10.09 8.62 -5.70
CA TYR A 64 -8.67 8.63 -5.35
C TYR A 64 -7.90 7.47 -6.02
N LEU A 65 -8.44 6.25 -5.97
CA LEU A 65 -7.81 5.08 -6.62
C LEU A 65 -7.66 5.28 -8.13
N LYS A 66 -8.64 5.89 -8.81
CA LYS A 66 -8.56 6.24 -10.23
C LYS A 66 -7.40 7.19 -10.55
N LYS A 67 -7.05 8.11 -9.62
CA LYS A 67 -5.86 8.98 -9.77
C LYS A 67 -4.56 8.18 -9.67
N ILE A 68 -4.51 7.17 -8.81
CA ILE A 68 -3.36 6.25 -8.72
C ILE A 68 -3.23 5.47 -10.03
N ASP A 69 -4.33 4.86 -10.48
CA ASP A 69 -4.37 4.07 -11.71
C ASP A 69 -3.94 4.89 -12.94
N LYS A 70 -4.38 6.15 -13.06
CA LYS A 70 -3.96 7.04 -14.15
C LYS A 70 -2.45 7.28 -14.16
N ARG A 71 -1.84 7.50 -12.98
CA ARG A 71 -0.38 7.67 -12.87
C ARG A 71 0.36 6.40 -13.33
N ASP A 72 -0.20 5.23 -13.06
CA ASP A 72 0.41 3.96 -13.46
C ASP A 72 0.34 3.74 -14.95
N GLN A 73 -0.81 4.05 -15.55
CA GLN A 73 -0.97 4.02 -17.00
C GLN A 73 -0.02 5.00 -17.70
N THR A 74 0.16 6.22 -17.18
CA THR A 74 1.16 7.15 -17.74
C THR A 74 2.58 6.59 -17.64
N LYS A 75 2.93 5.92 -16.54
CA LYS A 75 4.25 5.27 -16.41
C LYS A 75 4.43 4.14 -17.41
N VAL A 76 3.39 3.32 -17.64
CA VAL A 76 3.40 2.27 -18.68
C VAL A 76 3.75 2.86 -20.05
N ASN A 77 3.08 3.94 -20.47
CA ASN A 77 3.32 4.52 -21.79
C ASN A 77 4.76 5.02 -21.97
N LYS A 78 5.30 5.73 -20.96
CA LYS A 78 6.70 6.19 -20.97
C LYS A 78 7.68 5.02 -20.99
N SER A 79 7.35 3.99 -20.21
CA SER A 79 8.11 2.76 -20.15
C SER A 79 8.20 2.09 -21.52
N MET A 80 7.07 1.84 -22.18
CA MET A 80 7.06 1.16 -23.49
C MET A 80 7.86 1.94 -24.54
N SER A 81 7.69 3.26 -24.59
CA SER A 81 8.48 4.11 -25.50
C SER A 81 9.99 3.96 -25.23
N ASN A 82 10.43 3.99 -23.97
CA ASN A 82 11.86 3.82 -23.64
C ASN A 82 12.40 2.44 -24.02
N ALA A 83 11.58 1.40 -23.93
CA ALA A 83 11.98 0.03 -24.27
C ALA A 83 12.19 -0.14 -25.78
N GLU A 84 11.42 0.55 -26.62
CA GLU A 84 11.60 0.55 -28.09
C GLU A 84 12.94 1.17 -28.52
N PHE A 85 13.44 2.16 -27.78
CA PHE A 85 14.71 2.83 -28.07
C PHE A 85 15.96 2.14 -27.50
N ARG A 86 15.80 1.14 -26.61
CA ARG A 86 16.92 0.53 -25.88
C ARG A 86 17.40 -0.75 -26.55
N GLN A 87 18.71 -0.84 -26.78
CA GLN A 87 19.37 -2.03 -27.32
C GLN A 87 19.83 -3.04 -26.24
N ASP A 88 19.52 -2.75 -24.98
CA ASP A 88 19.94 -3.45 -23.76
C ASP A 88 19.71 -4.99 -23.75
N SER A 89 20.71 -5.79 -23.35
CA SER A 89 20.72 -7.26 -23.44
C SER A 89 19.93 -8.05 -22.38
N TYR A 90 19.12 -7.39 -21.54
CA TYR A 90 18.48 -8.01 -20.38
C TYR A 90 16.96 -7.83 -20.32
N ASP A 91 16.32 -8.73 -19.58
CA ASP A 91 14.88 -8.65 -19.31
C ASP A 91 14.53 -7.45 -18.45
N TRP A 92 13.42 -6.84 -18.83
CA TRP A 92 12.94 -5.63 -18.21
C TRP A 92 11.69 -5.89 -17.41
N TRP A 93 11.57 -5.24 -16.24
CA TRP A 93 10.32 -5.33 -15.52
C TRP A 93 9.98 -4.13 -14.64
N ASP A 94 8.70 -3.79 -14.61
CA ASP A 94 8.10 -2.87 -13.65
C ASP A 94 6.73 -3.43 -13.25
N LYS A 95 6.70 -4.02 -12.06
CA LYS A 95 5.60 -4.82 -11.53
C LYS A 95 4.99 -4.08 -10.36
N SER A 96 3.68 -3.92 -10.36
CA SER A 96 2.99 -3.23 -9.28
C SER A 96 1.85 -4.05 -8.71
N ASN A 97 1.96 -4.42 -7.44
CA ASN A 97 0.96 -5.21 -6.74
C ASN A 97 0.28 -4.36 -5.68
N VAL A 98 -1.05 -4.40 -5.64
CA VAL A 98 -1.85 -3.75 -4.61
C VAL A 98 -2.59 -4.80 -3.82
N ARG A 99 -2.55 -4.68 -2.50
CA ARG A 99 -3.30 -5.51 -1.57
C ARG A 99 -4.09 -4.64 -0.60
N VAL A 100 -5.30 -5.05 -0.27
CA VAL A 100 -6.05 -4.52 0.88
C VAL A 100 -5.42 -5.07 2.15
N THR A 101 -4.97 -4.17 3.02
CA THR A 101 -4.26 -4.51 4.27
C THR A 101 -5.12 -4.37 5.51
N LYS A 102 -6.20 -3.59 5.44
CA LYS A 102 -7.24 -3.54 6.48
C LYS A 102 -8.56 -3.11 5.87
N ASN A 103 -9.64 -3.79 6.22
CA ASN A 103 -10.97 -3.50 5.69
C ASN A 103 -12.02 -3.63 6.79
N THR A 104 -12.38 -2.50 7.38
CA THR A 104 -13.36 -2.43 8.47
C THR A 104 -14.36 -1.30 8.21
N LYS A 105 -15.38 -1.21 9.09
CA LYS A 105 -16.31 -0.08 9.12
C LYS A 105 -15.60 1.27 9.23
N SER A 106 -14.53 1.33 10.02
CA SER A 106 -13.82 2.56 10.35
C SER A 106 -12.76 2.94 9.32
N ILE A 107 -12.03 1.96 8.75
CA ILE A 107 -10.94 2.22 7.81
C ILE A 107 -10.87 1.21 6.66
N PHE A 108 -10.39 1.70 5.53
CA PHE A 108 -10.00 0.90 4.37
C PHE A 108 -8.56 1.25 4.02
N SER A 109 -7.64 0.31 4.16
CA SER A 109 -6.21 0.49 3.93
C SER A 109 -5.76 -0.43 2.81
N ILE A 110 -4.97 0.12 1.88
CA ILE A 110 -4.28 -0.63 0.85
C ILE A 110 -2.78 -0.38 0.94
N CYS A 111 -1.99 -1.40 0.59
CA CYS A 111 -0.56 -1.30 0.39
C CYS A 111 -0.27 -1.67 -1.05
N ARG A 112 0.55 -0.84 -1.69
CA ARG A 112 1.05 -1.03 -3.02
C ARG A 112 2.55 -1.27 -2.95
N THR A 113 3.01 -2.34 -3.58
CA THR A 113 4.43 -2.65 -3.77
C THR A 113 4.74 -2.49 -5.25
N ASN A 114 5.75 -1.68 -5.55
CA ASN A 114 6.29 -1.54 -6.89
C ASN A 114 7.69 -2.11 -6.91
N ASP A 115 7.92 -3.02 -7.83
CA ASP A 115 9.19 -3.66 -8.10
C ASP A 115 9.61 -3.22 -9.49
N SER A 116 10.81 -2.67 -9.64
CA SER A 116 11.30 -2.28 -10.97
C SER A 116 12.77 -2.59 -11.20
N HIS A 117 13.10 -3.05 -12.40
CA HIS A 117 14.44 -3.30 -12.89
C HIS A 117 14.55 -2.77 -14.32
N PHE A 118 15.42 -1.77 -14.53
CA PHE A 118 15.62 -1.06 -15.80
C PHE A 118 17.05 -1.24 -16.35
N GLY A 119 17.75 -2.32 -15.98
CA GLY A 119 19.11 -2.56 -16.44
C GLY A 119 20.22 -2.23 -15.47
N GLY A 120 20.03 -2.60 -14.22
CA GLY A 120 20.95 -2.30 -13.13
C GLY A 120 20.40 -2.92 -11.87
N VAL A 121 20.49 -2.22 -10.75
CA VAL A 121 19.98 -2.77 -9.49
C VAL A 121 18.45 -2.64 -9.43
N ALA A 122 17.78 -3.73 -9.08
CA ALA A 122 16.35 -3.73 -8.83
C ALA A 122 15.97 -2.79 -7.67
N ASN A 123 14.87 -2.08 -7.84
CA ASN A 123 14.32 -1.15 -6.87
C ASN A 123 12.96 -1.61 -6.38
N ARG A 124 12.65 -1.30 -5.12
CA ARG A 124 11.36 -1.61 -4.51
C ARG A 124 10.80 -0.41 -3.76
N TYR A 125 9.56 -0.09 -4.05
CA TYR A 125 8.81 1.03 -3.44
C TYR A 125 7.56 0.51 -2.77
N TYR A 126 7.21 1.10 -1.64
CA TYR A 126 5.99 0.82 -0.91
C TYR A 126 5.16 2.10 -0.79
N TYR A 127 3.92 2.06 -1.27
CA TYR A 127 2.98 3.16 -1.13
C TYR A 127 1.76 2.68 -0.38
N GLY A 128 1.42 3.36 0.70
CA GLY A 128 0.26 3.02 1.50
C GLY A 128 -0.82 4.09 1.42
N TYR A 129 -2.07 3.65 1.30
CA TYR A 129 -3.23 4.54 1.21
C TYR A 129 -4.29 4.07 2.19
N THR A 130 -4.55 4.88 3.22
CA THR A 130 -5.56 4.57 4.25
C THR A 130 -6.69 5.57 4.19
N PHE A 131 -7.93 5.09 4.16
CA PHE A 131 -9.15 5.91 4.08
C PHE A 131 -10.03 5.67 5.30
N ASN A 132 -10.67 6.72 5.82
CA ASN A 132 -11.61 6.59 6.93
C ASN A 132 -13.05 6.24 6.49
N LYS A 133 -13.97 6.14 7.46
CA LYS A 133 -15.41 5.90 7.24
C LYS A 133 -16.11 6.92 6.33
N LYS A 134 -15.54 8.12 6.15
CA LYS A 134 -16.03 9.17 5.24
C LYS A 134 -15.37 9.12 3.84
N GLY A 135 -14.45 8.18 3.61
CA GLY A 135 -13.68 8.04 2.37
C GLY A 135 -12.56 9.07 2.21
N LYS A 136 -12.19 9.78 3.29
CA LYS A 136 -11.08 10.73 3.30
C LYS A 136 -9.76 9.96 3.46
N LEU A 137 -8.76 10.30 2.65
CA LEU A 137 -7.38 9.82 2.83
C LEU A 137 -6.82 10.35 4.16
N LEU A 138 -6.28 9.45 4.96
CA LEU A 138 -5.67 9.74 6.26
C LEU A 138 -4.18 10.01 6.12
N LYS A 139 -3.65 10.80 7.04
CA LYS A 139 -2.22 11.02 7.26
C LYS A 139 -1.70 10.12 8.38
N LEU A 140 -0.38 10.01 8.52
CA LEU A 140 0.25 9.12 9.50
C LEU A 140 -0.29 9.34 10.92
N PHE A 141 -0.34 10.60 11.36
CA PHE A 141 -0.79 10.95 12.72
C PHE A 141 -2.30 10.77 12.96
N ASP A 142 -3.09 10.61 11.89
CA ASP A 142 -4.50 10.27 12.03
C ASP A 142 -4.68 8.80 12.47
N VAL A 143 -3.69 7.94 12.18
CA VAL A 143 -3.78 6.48 12.39
C VAL A 143 -2.84 5.92 13.45
N THR A 144 -1.82 6.65 13.89
CA THR A 144 -0.85 6.22 14.91
C THR A 144 -1.29 6.60 16.33
N LYS A 145 -1.14 5.69 17.30
CA LYS A 145 -1.38 6.00 18.72
C LYS A 145 -0.28 6.91 19.27
N GLY A 146 -0.63 7.89 20.11
CA GLY A 146 0.30 8.80 20.77
C GLY A 146 0.39 10.20 20.15
N LYS A 147 1.11 11.10 20.84
CA LYS A 147 1.37 12.48 20.38
C LYS A 147 2.33 12.46 19.17
N LYS A 148 2.20 13.46 18.27
CA LYS A 148 3.03 13.60 17.06
C LYS A 148 4.53 13.50 17.35
N ALA A 149 5.02 14.18 18.40
CA ALA A 149 6.44 14.15 18.78
C ALA A 149 6.92 12.72 19.10
N CYS A 150 6.16 11.95 19.89
CA CYS A 150 6.51 10.57 20.25
C CYS A 150 6.55 9.64 19.02
N VAL A 151 5.62 9.85 18.08
CA VAL A 151 5.61 9.10 16.81
C VAL A 151 6.86 9.38 15.99
N LEU A 152 7.27 10.65 15.89
CA LEU A 152 8.49 11.04 15.17
C LEU A 152 9.76 10.51 15.84
N VAL A 153 9.82 10.51 17.18
CA VAL A 153 10.93 9.89 17.93
C VAL A 153 10.99 8.38 17.65
N SER A 154 9.83 7.71 17.59
CA SER A 154 9.78 6.28 17.26
C SER A 154 10.30 6.00 15.84
N ILE A 155 9.97 6.86 14.87
CA ILE A 155 10.48 6.79 13.50
C ILE A 155 11.99 7.00 13.47
N LYS A 156 12.49 8.05 14.13
CA LYS A 156 13.92 8.33 14.25
C LYS A 156 14.68 7.13 14.82
N ASN A 157 14.20 6.57 15.93
CA ASN A 157 14.86 5.44 16.59
C ASN A 157 14.85 4.17 15.71
N ALA A 158 13.77 3.93 14.97
CA ALA A 158 13.70 2.81 14.04
C ALA A 158 14.71 2.97 12.88
N LEU A 159 14.86 4.19 12.34
CA LEU A 159 15.82 4.45 11.26
C LEU A 159 17.28 4.42 11.75
N LEU A 160 17.56 4.89 12.97
CA LEU A 160 18.90 4.76 13.56
C LEU A 160 19.30 3.30 13.74
N LYS A 161 18.38 2.42 14.15
CA LYS A 161 18.62 0.96 14.24
C LYS A 161 18.93 0.30 12.90
N GLU A 162 18.53 0.93 11.81
CA GLU A 162 18.79 0.45 10.45
C GLU A 162 20.09 1.04 9.86
N GLY A 163 20.86 1.78 10.68
CA GLY A 163 22.14 2.37 10.29
C GLY A 163 22.03 3.66 9.47
N ILE A 164 20.85 4.29 9.43
CA ILE A 164 20.64 5.50 8.64
C ILE A 164 21.27 6.72 9.33
N ASN A 165 21.94 7.57 8.55
CA ASN A 165 22.57 8.79 9.05
C ASN A 165 21.53 9.78 9.64
N GLY A 166 21.88 10.41 10.76
CA GLY A 166 21.07 11.41 11.43
C GLY A 166 20.64 12.62 10.58
N SER A 167 21.45 13.05 9.60
CA SER A 167 21.08 14.14 8.68
C SER A 167 19.95 13.71 7.73
N SER A 168 20.05 12.53 7.12
CA SER A 168 19.03 11.92 6.26
C SER A 168 17.74 11.70 7.05
N ILE A 169 17.85 11.20 8.28
CA ILE A 169 16.69 11.04 9.17
C ILE A 169 16.03 12.40 9.45
N ARG A 170 16.80 13.44 9.76
CA ARG A 170 16.28 14.79 10.05
C ARG A 170 15.51 15.34 8.85
N ASN A 171 16.05 15.20 7.65
CA ASN A 171 15.40 15.63 6.41
C ASN A 171 14.12 14.81 6.12
N TYR A 172 14.14 13.51 6.41
CA TYR A 172 12.98 12.66 6.22
C TYR A 172 11.83 13.04 7.17
N ILE A 173 12.11 13.19 8.47
CA ILE A 173 11.08 13.46 9.47
C ILE A 173 10.57 14.92 9.46
N SER A 174 11.29 15.85 8.82
CA SER A 174 10.84 17.24 8.63
C SER A 174 9.65 17.34 7.67
N HIS A 175 9.39 16.29 6.87
CA HIS A 175 8.27 16.20 5.94
C HIS A 175 7.26 15.11 6.32
N PRO A 176 6.68 15.13 7.54
CA PRO A 176 5.90 14.00 8.05
C PRO A 176 4.60 13.72 7.27
N ASN A 177 4.14 14.69 6.47
CA ASN A 177 2.98 14.52 5.59
C ASN A 177 3.30 13.67 4.34
N LYS A 178 4.59 13.49 3.98
CA LYS A 178 5.04 12.72 2.82
C LYS A 178 5.35 11.26 3.17
N ILE A 179 5.53 10.96 4.46
CA ILE A 179 5.84 9.62 4.99
C ILE A 179 4.79 8.61 4.52
N GLN A 180 5.23 7.59 3.79
CA GLN A 180 4.36 6.53 3.30
C GLN A 180 4.03 5.53 4.42
N PHE A 181 2.76 5.14 4.53
CA PHE A 181 2.33 4.18 5.53
C PHE A 181 1.04 3.45 5.14
N TYR A 182 0.85 2.25 5.66
CA TYR A 182 -0.43 1.55 5.62
C TYR A 182 -0.78 0.94 6.98
N VAL A 183 -2.06 0.67 7.21
CA VAL A 183 -2.52 -0.02 8.43
C VAL A 183 -2.75 -1.50 8.13
N ASN A 184 -2.25 -2.38 8.99
CA ASN A 184 -2.50 -3.83 8.95
C ASN A 184 -2.61 -4.36 10.38
N GLY A 185 -3.74 -5.01 10.71
CA GLY A 185 -4.08 -5.36 12.08
C GLY A 185 -4.05 -4.14 13.01
N HIS A 186 -3.41 -4.24 14.17
CA HIS A 186 -3.22 -3.16 15.15
C HIS A 186 -1.93 -2.35 14.94
N LYS A 187 -1.31 -2.46 13.76
CA LYS A 187 -0.02 -1.84 13.44
C LYS A 187 -0.16 -0.86 12.28
N VAL A 188 0.58 0.24 12.36
CA VAL A 188 0.84 1.16 11.25
C VAL A 188 2.23 0.88 10.73
N TYR A 189 2.34 0.41 9.50
CA TYR A 189 3.63 0.14 8.87
C TYR A 189 4.11 1.39 8.17
N VAL A 190 5.17 2.01 8.69
CA VAL A 190 5.89 3.09 8.02
C VAL A 190 6.79 2.45 6.98
N CYS A 191 6.74 3.01 5.77
CA CYS A 191 7.41 2.48 4.60
C CYS A 191 8.43 3.49 4.10
N ILE A 192 9.67 3.04 3.90
CA ILE A 192 10.76 3.82 3.35
C ILE A 192 11.19 3.16 2.05
N ALA A 193 11.05 3.86 0.95
CA ALA A 193 11.43 3.37 -0.37
C ALA A 193 12.95 3.32 -0.55
N SER A 194 13.38 2.60 -1.59
CA SER A 194 14.74 2.72 -2.12
C SER A 194 15.10 4.20 -2.33
N TYR A 195 16.30 4.59 -1.88
CA TYR A 195 16.87 5.95 -1.95
C TYR A 195 16.11 7.07 -1.21
N GLU A 196 15.12 6.74 -0.38
CA GLU A 196 14.38 7.77 0.39
C GLU A 196 15.18 8.30 1.59
N VAL A 197 16.12 7.51 2.13
CA VAL A 197 16.97 7.86 3.29
C VAL A 197 18.42 7.36 3.18
N ASP A 198 19.07 7.58 2.03
CA ASP A 198 20.49 7.20 1.78
C ASP A 198 20.83 5.71 1.91
N GLN A 199 19.82 4.84 1.91
CA GLN A 199 19.96 3.38 2.09
C GLN A 199 20.13 2.57 0.79
N GLY A 200 20.36 3.24 -0.33
CA GLY A 200 20.43 2.60 -1.65
C GLY A 200 19.13 1.89 -2.01
N THR A 201 19.24 0.65 -2.52
CA THR A 201 18.11 -0.11 -3.06
C THR A 201 17.27 -0.86 -2.02
N ARG A 202 17.74 -0.99 -0.78
CA ARG A 202 17.06 -1.77 0.28
C ARG A 202 15.91 -0.96 0.89
N PRO A 203 14.63 -1.28 0.61
CA PRO A 203 13.54 -0.56 1.24
C PRO A 203 13.36 -1.00 2.70
N ILE A 204 13.01 -0.07 3.59
CA ILE A 204 12.78 -0.34 5.01
C ILE A 204 11.29 -0.30 5.30
N LYS A 205 10.85 -1.15 6.23
CA LYS A 205 9.51 -1.07 6.80
C LYS A 205 9.52 -1.48 8.26
N PHE A 206 8.96 -0.64 9.12
CA PHE A 206 8.80 -0.92 10.54
C PHE A 206 7.41 -0.56 11.03
N ALA A 207 7.02 -1.13 12.17
CA ALA A 207 5.68 -0.98 12.73
C ALA A 207 5.63 0.04 13.86
N LEU A 208 4.57 0.84 13.86
CA LEU A 208 4.14 1.70 14.95
C LEU A 208 2.79 1.21 15.49
N LYS A 209 2.41 1.64 16.70
CA LYS A 209 1.11 1.32 17.30
C LYS A 209 -0.01 2.05 16.55
N SER A 210 -1.07 1.35 16.17
CA SER A 210 -2.27 1.94 15.54
C SER A 210 -3.29 2.44 16.55
N LYS A 211 -4.11 3.43 16.15
CA LYS A 211 -5.37 3.80 16.83
C LYS A 211 -6.52 2.85 16.50
N TYR A 212 -6.37 2.02 15.47
CA TYR A 212 -7.41 1.16 14.91
C TYR A 212 -7.15 -0.32 15.14
#